data_AF-M3UTU1-F1
#
_entry.id   AF-M3UTU1-F1
#
_cell.length_a   1.000
_cell.length_b   1.000
_cell.length_c   1.000
_cell.angle_alpha   90.00
_cell.angle_beta   90.00
_cell.angle_gamma   90.00
#
_symmetry.space_group_name_H-M   'P 1'
#
loop_
_entity.id
_entity.type
_entity.pdbx_description
1 polymer ?
#
loop_
_entity_poly.entity_id
_entity_poly.type
_entity_poly.pdbx_seq_one_letter_code
_entity_poly.pdbx_strand_id
1 'polypeptide(L)'
;MSRPVSTAQAQSMARDVLRVVDIDVPTDTAVVLTDGDDTGPHPEGHLVNPGQIEYAAEQFTMITGLSVDGDRLVDALPWIGDEEDQ
;
A
#
# COMPACT_ATOMS: atom_id res chain seq x y z
N MET A 1 -2.16 -22.70 5.07
CA MET A 1 -1.09 -21.68 5.12
C MET A 1 -1.15 -20.89 3.82
N SER A 2 -1.60 -19.64 3.86
CA SER A 2 -1.60 -18.76 2.68
C SER A 2 -0.16 -18.44 2.27
N ARG A 3 0.14 -18.45 0.98
CA ARG A 3 1.47 -18.02 0.49
C ARG A 3 1.66 -16.54 0.81
N PRO A 4 2.88 -16.10 1.20
CA PRO A 4 3.16 -14.67 1.34
C PRO A 4 2.97 -14.00 -0.02
N VAL A 5 2.37 -12.81 -0.01
CA VAL A 5 2.25 -11.95 -1.20
C VAL A 5 3.66 -11.44 -1.51
N SER A 6 4.10 -11.55 -2.77
CA SER A 6 5.39 -10.95 -3.15
C SER A 6 5.30 -9.43 -3.10
N THR A 7 6.40 -8.73 -2.79
CA THR A 7 6.44 -7.26 -2.77
C THR A 7 5.90 -6.65 -4.06
N ALA A 8 6.22 -7.21 -5.23
CA ALA A 8 5.70 -6.73 -6.50
C ALA A 8 4.16 -6.86 -6.62
N GLN A 9 3.59 -7.95 -6.11
CA GLN A 9 2.14 -8.13 -6.05
C GLN A 9 1.49 -7.18 -5.04
N ALA A 10 2.12 -6.99 -3.88
CA ALA A 10 1.65 -6.04 -2.87
C ALA A 10 1.64 -4.61 -3.41
N GLN A 11 2.72 -4.19 -4.08
CA GLN A 11 2.82 -2.89 -4.75
C GLN A 11 1.73 -2.70 -5.81
N SER A 12 1.50 -3.69 -6.68
CA SER A 12 0.43 -3.60 -7.67
C SER A 12 -0.94 -3.48 -7.02
N MET A 13 -1.24 -4.32 -6.04
CA MET A 13 -2.54 -4.32 -5.36
C MET A 13 -2.75 -3.04 -4.54
N ALA A 14 -1.70 -2.53 -3.88
CA ALA A 14 -1.75 -1.27 -3.15
C ALA A 14 -2.17 -0.11 -4.07
N ARG A 15 -1.60 -0.01 -5.27
CA ARG A 15 -2.02 1.01 -6.25
C ARG A 15 -3.47 0.82 -6.70
N ASP A 16 -3.89 -0.43 -6.93
CA ASP A 16 -5.27 -0.72 -7.33
C ASP A 16 -6.28 -0.30 -6.27
N VAL A 17 -6.01 -0.57 -4.98
CA VAL A 17 -6.91 -0.16 -3.90
C VAL A 17 -6.85 1.35 -3.64
N LEU A 18 -5.66 1.96 -3.64
CA LEU A 18 -5.49 3.41 -3.41
C LEU A 18 -6.22 4.25 -4.46
N ARG A 19 -6.23 3.79 -5.71
CA ARG A 19 -6.96 4.45 -6.80
C ARG A 19 -8.46 4.55 -6.55
N VAL A 20 -9.04 3.64 -5.76
CA VAL A 20 -10.47 3.66 -5.41
C VAL A 20 -10.82 4.81 -4.45
N VAL A 21 -9.84 5.32 -3.70
CA VAL A 21 -9.98 6.45 -2.78
C VAL A 21 -9.30 7.71 -3.31
N ASP A 22 -9.22 7.83 -4.63
CA ASP A 22 -8.65 8.97 -5.36
C ASP A 22 -7.16 9.26 -5.07
N ILE A 23 -6.41 8.25 -4.62
CA ILE A 23 -4.95 8.30 -4.47
C ILE A 23 -4.31 7.59 -5.66
N ASP A 24 -3.88 8.36 -6.65
CA ASP A 24 -3.19 7.82 -7.84
C ASP A 24 -1.68 7.81 -7.64
N VAL A 25 -1.10 6.61 -7.58
CA VAL A 25 0.34 6.40 -7.46
C VAL A 25 0.86 5.88 -8.80
N PRO A 26 1.80 6.59 -9.46
CA PRO A 26 2.37 6.14 -10.72
C PRO A 26 2.99 4.75 -10.63
N THR A 27 2.94 3.98 -11.73
CA THR A 27 3.43 2.59 -11.76
C THR A 27 4.94 2.46 -11.53
N ASP A 28 5.70 3.53 -11.80
CA ASP A 28 7.14 3.64 -11.56
C ASP A 28 7.47 4.18 -10.15
N THR A 29 6.46 4.56 -9.37
CA THR A 29 6.60 5.06 -8.00
C THR A 29 6.24 3.95 -7.00
N ALA A 30 7.09 3.71 -6.01
CA ALA A 30 6.80 2.76 -4.94
C ALA A 30 5.76 3.34 -3.97
N VAL A 31 4.84 2.51 -3.50
CA VAL A 31 4.02 2.78 -2.32
C VAL A 31 4.85 2.43 -1.09
N VAL A 32 5.04 3.37 -0.18
CA VAL A 32 5.90 3.23 1.00
C VAL A 32 5.10 3.60 2.24
N LEU A 33 5.18 2.77 3.27
CA LEU A 33 4.50 3.00 4.54
C LEU A 33 5.23 4.05 5.37
N THR A 34 4.46 4.84 6.10
CA THR A 34 4.96 5.77 7.12
C THR A 34 4.05 5.73 8.34
N ASP A 35 4.59 6.09 9.51
CA ASP A 35 3.85 6.39 10.73
C ASP A 35 3.81 7.90 11.04
N GLY A 36 4.38 8.72 10.16
CA GLY A 36 4.43 10.16 10.28
C GLY A 36 3.16 10.87 9.82
N ASP A 37 3.09 12.17 10.10
CA ASP A 37 1.98 13.02 9.68
C ASP A 37 2.02 13.35 8.18
N ASP A 38 3.21 13.26 7.55
CA ASP A 38 3.42 13.59 6.15
C ASP A 38 3.14 12.38 5.24
N THR A 39 2.13 12.50 4.39
CA THR A 39 1.78 11.50 3.36
C THR A 39 1.78 12.15 1.97
N GLY A 40 1.86 11.33 0.92
CA GLY A 40 1.90 11.78 -0.46
C GLY A 40 3.27 11.67 -1.13
N PRO A 41 3.53 12.44 -2.20
CA PRO A 41 4.78 12.34 -2.96
C PRO A 41 6.02 12.65 -2.12
N HIS A 42 7.00 11.75 -2.14
CA HIS A 42 8.25 11.82 -1.40
C HIS A 42 9.42 11.29 -2.25
N PRO A 43 10.69 11.69 -2.01
CA PRO A 43 11.84 11.16 -2.73
C PRO A 43 12.00 9.64 -2.68
N GLU A 44 11.52 8.99 -1.61
CA GLU A 44 11.58 7.53 -1.44
C GLU A 44 10.37 6.80 -2.06
N GLY A 45 9.32 7.52 -2.47
CA GLY A 45 8.09 6.94 -3.01
C GLY A 45 6.86 7.78 -2.69
N HIS A 46 5.69 7.19 -2.82
CA HIS A 46 4.44 7.78 -2.34
C HIS A 46 4.16 7.25 -0.94
N LEU A 47 4.27 8.13 0.05
CA LEU A 47 4.07 7.80 1.46
C LEU A 47 2.59 7.64 1.77
N VAL A 48 2.26 6.54 2.43
CA VAL A 48 0.91 6.24 2.90
C VAL A 48 0.95 5.68 4.31
N ASN A 49 -0.03 6.04 5.12
CA ASN A 49 -0.23 5.44 6.42
C ASN A 49 -0.87 4.04 6.27
N PRO A 50 -0.59 3.07 7.17
CA PRO A 50 -1.25 1.76 7.18
C PRO A 50 -2.77 1.86 7.13
N GLY A 51 -3.36 2.77 7.90
CA GLY A 51 -4.81 2.99 7.91
C GLY A 51 -5.37 3.48 6.57
N GLN A 52 -4.58 4.13 5.71
CA GLN A 52 -5.01 4.48 4.35
C GLN A 52 -5.09 3.25 3.46
N ILE A 53 -4.16 2.29 3.61
CA ILE A 53 -4.17 1.02 2.88
C ILE A 53 -5.36 0.16 3.31
N GLU A 54 -5.56 0.00 4.62
CA GLU A 54 -6.68 -0.76 5.19
C GLU A 54 -8.02 -0.19 4.72
N TYR A 55 -8.20 1.13 4.86
CA TYR A 55 -9.40 1.82 4.40
C TYR A 55 -9.61 1.66 2.89
N ALA A 56 -8.56 1.84 2.08
CA ALA A 56 -8.64 1.66 0.63
C ALA A 56 -9.01 0.23 0.23
N ALA A 57 -8.47 -0.79 0.91
CA ALA A 57 -8.80 -2.19 0.68
C ALA A 57 -10.27 -2.51 1.02
N GLU A 58 -10.79 -1.92 2.10
CA GLU A 58 -12.21 -2.00 2.43
C GLU A 58 -13.09 -1.35 1.35
N GLN A 59 -12.74 -0.13 0.91
CA GLN A 59 -13.48 0.56 -0.16
C GLN A 59 -13.45 -0.23 -1.47
N PHE A 60 -12.28 -0.76 -1.85
CA PHE A 60 -12.11 -1.61 -3.02
C PHE A 60 -13.03 -2.83 -2.96
N THR A 61 -13.11 -3.49 -1.80
CA THR A 61 -13.99 -4.65 -1.59
C THR A 61 -15.46 -4.26 -1.73
N MET A 62 -15.88 -3.13 -1.15
CA MET A 62 -17.26 -2.66 -1.26
C MET A 62 -17.66 -2.27 -2.70
N ILE A 63 -16.73 -1.68 -3.46
CA ILE A 63 -17.02 -1.18 -4.82
C ILE A 63 -16.95 -2.30 -5.87
N THR A 64 -16.01 -3.24 -5.73
CA THR A 64 -15.76 -4.28 -6.75
C THR A 64 -16.35 -5.64 -6.39
N GLY A 65 -16.65 -5.88 -5.11
CA GLY A 65 -16.98 -7.19 -4.57
C GLY A 65 -15.79 -8.16 -4.45
N LEU A 66 -14.57 -7.73 -4.80
CA LEU A 66 -13.35 -8.52 -4.70
C LEU A 66 -12.66 -8.26 -3.35
N SER A 67 -12.49 -9.29 -2.54
CA SER A 67 -11.87 -9.15 -1.21
C SER A 67 -10.36 -8.96 -1.31
N VAL A 68 -9.86 -7.93 -0.62
CA VAL A 68 -8.43 -7.64 -0.43
C VAL A 68 -8.14 -7.58 1.07
N ASP A 69 -7.09 -8.28 1.49
CA ASP A 69 -6.63 -8.34 2.88
C ASP A 69 -5.67 -7.17 3.13
N GLY A 70 -6.18 -6.10 3.75
CA GLY A 70 -5.45 -4.86 4.00
C GLY A 70 -4.23 -5.06 4.89
N ASP A 71 -4.39 -5.82 5.99
CA ASP A 71 -3.30 -6.17 6.91
C ASP A 71 -2.15 -6.86 6.17
N ARG A 72 -2.48 -7.79 5.26
CA ARG A 72 -1.46 -8.44 4.41
C ARG A 72 -0.74 -7.52 3.46
N LEU A 73 -1.38 -6.44 3.00
CA LEU A 73 -0.69 -5.43 2.20
C LEU A 73 0.25 -4.62 3.08
N VAL A 74 -0.20 -4.21 4.27
CA VAL A 74 0.65 -3.49 5.24
C VAL A 74 1.88 -4.31 5.60
N ASP A 75 1.73 -5.60 5.87
CA ASP A 75 2.84 -6.52 6.18
C ASP A 75 3.84 -6.70 5.03
N ALA A 76 3.44 -6.43 3.78
CA ALA A 76 4.22 -6.70 2.58
C ALA A 76 4.81 -5.45 1.91
N LEU A 77 4.36 -4.26 2.31
CA LEU A 77 4.84 -2.99 1.78
C LEU A 77 6.07 -2.51 2.57
N PRO A 78 7.03 -1.85 1.91
CA PRO A 78 8.22 -1.32 2.58
C PRO A 78 7.85 -0.13 3.47
N TRP A 79 8.52 0.04 4.61
CA TRP A 79 8.44 1.27 5.41
C TRP A 79 9.53 2.26 5.03
N ILE A 80 9.25 3.54 5.24
CA ILE A 80 10.27 4.59 5.15
C ILE A 80 11.41 4.27 6.13
N GLY A 81 12.65 4.27 5.63
CA GLY A 81 13.83 3.97 6.44
C GLY A 81 14.15 2.49 6.67
N ASP A 82 13.41 1.53 6.10
CA ASP A 82 13.71 0.08 6.20
C ASP A 82 15.05 -0.33 5.51
N GLU A 83 15.82 0.60 4.95
CA GLU A 83 17.14 0.34 4.36
C GLU A 83 18.24 -0.01 5.40
N GLU A 84 17.96 0.05 6.71
CA GLU A 84 18.98 -0.21 7.76
C GLU A 84 19.13 -1.68 8.20
N ASP A 85 18.22 -2.60 7.82
CA ASP A 85 18.22 -4.00 8.31
C ASP A 85 18.29 -5.07 7.18
N GLN A 86 19.25 -4.95 6.25
CA GLN A 86 19.64 -6.03 5.31
C GLN A 86 21.13 -6.37 5.35
#